data_AF-A0A7K5LA95-F1
#
_entry.id   AF-A0A7K5LA95-F1
#
_cell.length_a   1.000
_cell.length_b   1.000
_cell.length_c   1.000
_cell.angle_alpha   90.00
_cell.angle_beta   90.00
_cell.angle_gamma   90.00
#
_symmetry.space_group_name_H-M   'P 1'
#
loop_
_entity.id
_entity.type
_entity.pdbx_description
1 polymer ?
#
loop_
_entity_poly.entity_id
_entity_poly.type
_entity_poly.pdbx_seq_one_letter_code
_entity_poly.pdbx_strand_id
1 'polypeptide(L)'
;VLLLGEGNFSFAAALCGAPGTHVVATCYESEEEAAERGGAARSIRRLRDSGAEVVFSVDCTKLKEHFLPGKREFDRIYFNFPHCGRKAGVVKNRELLACFFHSCAEVLAEQGEVHVALCNGQGGTPADQPRREWHNSWQIVAVAAGAGFILSDVHPFKAETIHGYKCTGYRSQDKSFCVEGALNHVFTRSTPPLCLTPVSCNTQLGSQKVSFQVPQVLVDKINRGFLEVNSSHPVRTIKEKLSAGLSQAFPLQNISSCLPLLLQGHPSGVCHSDVFWIALSPGEAPSTEETSQGLANAVWFPHFGQDTDRNVGEGYPSPKQFHLRPSLLPQAQAMIQKGAFSPGTLHVLSGPVFRQCRITPHSMPVFHEMLLVLTVSRGTENSCIQMLVENIKATTSALHQAVSGVKPSISLQEAASFGAELSDFAAFECQLGEIQHFICLGTDPDPSGSCVGVTRTAPDELKSSELVVVSASLNLDLLAMLLCGISDWRMLWTSDRRFLQQFPEGELRLFKSFSLYPPSYVHDVSFWVPDGEEFDEVAFHTLARRVSGEMVVSIQLRDSFQQPGTGRRSLCYRVTFQSCDRALGCREAAEMQLRFREEIQQHLGVTLR
;
A
#
# COMPACT_ATOMS: atom_id res chain seq x y z
N VAL A 1 -19.27 24.91 -7.13
CA VAL A 1 -18.67 24.51 -8.42
C VAL A 1 -17.99 25.69 -9.06
N LEU A 2 -16.74 25.53 -9.50
CA LEU A 2 -15.95 26.51 -10.26
C LEU A 2 -15.72 26.00 -11.68
N LEU A 3 -16.00 26.82 -12.69
CA LEU A 3 -15.72 26.52 -14.10
C LEU A 3 -14.70 27.53 -14.64
N LEU A 4 -13.64 27.01 -15.24
CA LEU A 4 -12.47 27.79 -15.67
C LEU A 4 -12.32 27.75 -17.18
N GLY A 5 -11.96 28.90 -17.76
CA GLY A 5 -11.68 29.01 -19.19
C GLY A 5 -12.92 28.86 -20.06
N GLU A 6 -14.09 29.30 -19.59
CA GLU A 6 -15.33 29.22 -20.36
C GLU A 6 -15.22 30.02 -21.67
N GLY A 7 -15.36 29.33 -22.81
CA GLY A 7 -15.30 29.96 -24.12
C GLY A 7 -16.49 30.88 -24.39
N ASN A 8 -17.70 30.32 -24.35
CA ASN A 8 -18.97 31.02 -24.57
C ASN A 8 -19.98 30.80 -23.43
N PHE A 9 -19.51 30.33 -22.27
CA PHE A 9 -20.30 30.06 -21.06
C PHE A 9 -21.45 29.04 -21.23
N SER A 10 -21.54 28.35 -22.37
CA SER A 10 -22.65 27.44 -22.67
C SER A 10 -22.62 26.17 -21.82
N PHE A 11 -21.44 25.70 -21.41
CA PHE A 11 -21.28 24.55 -20.53
C PHE A 11 -21.74 24.90 -19.12
N ALA A 12 -21.24 26.01 -18.56
CA ALA A 12 -21.70 26.51 -17.27
C ALA A 12 -23.21 26.75 -17.24
N ALA A 13 -23.78 27.37 -18.28
CA ALA A 13 -25.21 27.63 -18.38
C ALA A 13 -26.07 26.36 -18.49
N ALA A 14 -25.52 25.27 -19.03
CA ALA A 14 -26.19 23.97 -19.07
C ALA A 14 -26.15 23.24 -17.72
N LEU A 15 -25.09 23.45 -16.92
CA LEU A 15 -24.95 22.91 -15.56
C LEU A 15 -25.79 23.69 -14.54
N CYS A 16 -26.03 24.97 -14.80
CA CYS A 16 -26.78 25.85 -13.92
C CYS A 16 -28.27 25.47 -13.89
N GLY A 17 -28.82 25.23 -12.69
CA GLY A 17 -30.22 24.85 -12.47
C GLY A 17 -30.43 23.60 -11.60
N ALA A 18 -29.37 22.87 -11.25
CA ALA A 18 -29.44 21.83 -10.25
C ALA A 18 -29.67 22.44 -8.84
N PRO A 19 -30.69 21.99 -8.07
CA PRO A 19 -30.96 22.51 -6.74
C PRO A 19 -29.72 22.40 -5.82
N GLY A 20 -29.44 23.45 -5.05
CA GLY A 20 -28.33 23.47 -4.08
C GLY A 20 -26.93 23.62 -4.68
N THR A 21 -26.79 23.91 -5.97
CA THR A 21 -25.48 24.07 -6.63
C THR A 21 -25.14 25.55 -6.84
N HIS A 22 -24.15 26.07 -6.12
CA HIS A 22 -23.58 27.39 -6.39
C HIS A 22 -22.52 27.30 -7.49
N VAL A 23 -22.78 27.98 -8.60
CA VAL A 23 -21.93 27.97 -9.80
C VAL A 23 -21.15 29.29 -9.89
N VAL A 24 -19.85 29.18 -10.11
CA VAL A 24 -18.95 30.29 -10.48
C VAL A 24 -18.37 29.96 -11.84
N ALA A 25 -18.73 30.73 -12.86
CA ALA A 25 -18.24 30.56 -14.21
C ALA A 25 -17.22 31.65 -14.53
N THR A 26 -16.07 31.27 -15.09
CA THR A 26 -14.97 32.20 -15.31
C THR A 26 -14.32 32.05 -16.67
N CYS A 27 -13.73 33.13 -17.17
CA CYS A 27 -12.87 33.13 -18.34
C CYS A 27 -11.64 34.02 -18.11
N TYR A 28 -10.62 33.84 -18.95
CA TYR A 28 -9.38 34.63 -18.89
C TYR A 28 -9.54 36.00 -19.55
N GLU A 29 -10.44 36.10 -20.53
CA GLU A 29 -10.75 37.32 -21.27
C GLU A 29 -11.49 38.35 -20.41
N SER A 30 -11.45 39.62 -20.83
CA SER A 30 -12.26 40.68 -20.20
C SER A 30 -13.76 40.48 -20.49
N GLU A 31 -14.63 41.21 -19.79
CA GLU A 31 -16.08 41.14 -20.04
C GLU A 31 -16.43 41.57 -21.47
N GLU A 32 -15.76 42.60 -21.99
CA GLU A 32 -15.95 43.09 -23.35
C GLU A 32 -15.57 42.04 -24.40
N GLU A 33 -14.38 41.46 -24.28
CA GLU A 33 -13.87 40.41 -25.18
C GLU A 33 -14.73 39.14 -25.14
N ALA A 34 -15.18 38.74 -23.95
CA ALA A 34 -16.01 37.57 -23.77
C ALA A 34 -17.42 37.76 -24.37
N ALA A 35 -18.00 38.96 -24.23
CA ALA A 35 -19.32 39.29 -24.75
C ALA A 35 -19.40 39.27 -26.28
N GLU A 36 -18.29 39.52 -26.98
CA GLU A 36 -18.20 39.47 -28.45
C GLU A 36 -18.28 38.03 -29.02
N ARG A 37 -18.09 37.00 -28.18
CA ARG A 37 -18.14 35.60 -28.62
C ARG A 37 -19.55 35.13 -28.91
N GLY A 38 -19.70 34.33 -29.96
CA GLY A 38 -20.99 33.81 -30.42
C GLY A 38 -21.76 33.05 -29.33
N GLY A 39 -22.85 33.67 -28.85
CA GLY A 39 -23.75 33.10 -27.85
C GLY A 39 -23.38 33.37 -26.39
N ALA A 40 -22.22 33.96 -26.11
CA ALA A 40 -21.72 34.19 -24.75
C ALA A 40 -22.64 35.10 -23.94
N ALA A 41 -23.04 36.27 -24.49
CA ALA A 41 -23.92 37.21 -23.80
C ALA A 41 -25.25 36.58 -23.33
N ARG A 42 -25.81 35.65 -24.12
CA ARG A 42 -27.03 34.91 -23.77
C ARG A 42 -26.78 33.94 -22.61
N SER A 43 -25.70 33.17 -22.69
CA SER A 43 -25.29 32.22 -21.65
C SER A 43 -24.99 32.93 -20.33
N ILE A 44 -24.24 34.04 -20.37
CA ILE A 44 -23.90 34.88 -19.21
C ILE A 44 -25.17 35.41 -18.54
N ARG A 45 -26.13 35.93 -19.33
CA ARG A 45 -27.41 36.41 -18.78
C ARG A 45 -28.16 35.27 -18.08
N ARG A 46 -28.29 34.10 -18.73
CA ARG A 46 -28.94 32.92 -18.15
C ARG A 46 -28.27 32.45 -16.85
N LEU A 47 -26.95 32.52 -16.76
CA LEU A 47 -26.20 32.20 -15.54
C LEU A 47 -26.55 33.16 -14.41
N ARG A 48 -26.47 34.47 -14.67
CA ARG A 48 -26.80 35.52 -13.68
C ARG A 48 -28.25 35.42 -13.22
N ASP A 49 -29.19 35.21 -14.14
CA ASP A 49 -30.62 35.06 -13.83
C ASP A 49 -30.90 33.81 -12.96
N SER A 50 -30.06 32.78 -13.09
CA SER A 50 -30.12 31.56 -12.29
C SER A 50 -29.33 31.67 -10.96
N GLY A 51 -28.78 32.84 -10.63
CA GLY A 51 -28.04 33.08 -9.40
C GLY A 51 -26.58 32.60 -9.41
N ALA A 52 -26.02 32.28 -10.58
CA ALA A 52 -24.60 31.96 -10.72
C ALA A 52 -23.74 33.24 -10.79
N GLU A 53 -22.51 33.13 -10.30
CA GLU A 53 -21.50 34.19 -10.40
C GLU A 53 -20.73 34.05 -11.71
N VAL A 54 -20.50 35.18 -12.40
CA VAL A 54 -19.69 35.23 -13.61
C VAL A 54 -18.53 36.18 -13.36
N VAL A 55 -17.31 35.67 -13.42
CA VAL A 55 -16.08 36.43 -13.12
C VAL A 55 -15.16 36.42 -14.33
N PHE A 56 -14.72 37.60 -14.77
CA PHE A 56 -13.84 37.77 -15.92
C PHE A 56 -12.39 37.98 -15.49
N SER A 57 -11.45 37.88 -16.44
CA SER A 57 -10.03 38.09 -16.19
C SER A 57 -9.44 37.20 -15.09
N VAL A 58 -9.90 35.95 -15.03
CA VAL A 58 -9.41 34.95 -14.06
C VAL A 58 -8.27 34.14 -14.66
N ASP A 59 -7.08 34.25 -14.07
CA ASP A 59 -5.95 33.39 -14.39
C ASP A 59 -6.05 32.08 -13.58
N CYS A 60 -6.29 30.96 -14.28
CA CYS A 60 -6.44 29.66 -13.63
C CYS A 60 -5.15 29.12 -13.00
N THR A 61 -4.01 29.78 -13.24
CA THR A 61 -2.73 29.49 -12.56
C THR A 61 -2.58 30.23 -11.23
N LYS A 62 -3.52 31.12 -10.89
CA LYS A 62 -3.48 32.03 -9.73
C LYS A 62 -4.85 32.17 -9.03
N LEU A 63 -5.59 31.08 -8.89
CA LEU A 63 -6.94 31.04 -8.30
C LEU A 63 -7.03 31.68 -6.92
N LYS A 64 -6.00 31.59 -6.06
CA LYS A 64 -6.00 32.24 -4.73
C LYS A 64 -6.08 33.77 -4.77
N GLU A 65 -5.66 34.40 -5.87
CA GLU A 65 -5.75 35.85 -6.06
C GLU A 65 -7.20 36.29 -6.31
N HIS A 66 -8.04 35.39 -6.83
CA HIS A 66 -9.45 35.62 -7.14
C HIS A 66 -10.40 35.04 -6.09
N PHE A 67 -10.01 33.93 -5.44
CA PHE A 67 -10.83 33.20 -4.48
C PHE A 67 -10.02 32.91 -3.22
N LEU A 68 -10.33 33.63 -2.13
CA LEU A 68 -9.59 33.53 -0.88
C LEU A 68 -9.76 32.13 -0.23
N PRO A 69 -8.66 31.38 0.00
CA PRO A 69 -8.70 30.08 0.69
C PRO A 69 -9.35 30.17 2.07
N GLY A 70 -10.05 29.12 2.51
CA GLY A 70 -10.74 29.04 3.80
C GLY A 70 -11.98 29.93 3.95
N LYS A 71 -12.18 30.92 3.07
CA LYS A 71 -13.45 31.65 2.92
C LYS A 71 -14.32 31.06 1.83
N ARG A 72 -13.70 30.55 0.77
CA ARG A 72 -14.38 29.96 -0.38
C ARG A 72 -13.62 28.75 -0.88
N GLU A 73 -14.22 27.59 -0.70
CA GLU A 73 -13.73 26.33 -1.23
C GLU A 73 -14.70 25.76 -2.26
N PHE A 74 -14.19 24.98 -3.20
CA PHE A 74 -14.98 24.40 -4.27
C PHE A 74 -14.99 22.88 -4.19
N ASP A 75 -16.18 22.27 -4.18
CA ASP A 75 -16.33 20.81 -4.25
C ASP A 75 -15.96 20.26 -5.63
N ARG A 76 -16.10 21.06 -6.68
CA ARG A 76 -15.74 20.70 -8.05
C ARG A 76 -15.15 21.88 -8.80
N ILE A 77 -14.02 21.64 -9.46
CA ILE A 77 -13.36 22.58 -10.37
C ILE A 77 -13.32 21.94 -11.76
N TYR A 78 -13.84 22.62 -12.78
CA TYR A 78 -13.83 22.15 -14.17
C TYR A 78 -12.88 22.99 -15.01
N PHE A 79 -12.02 22.35 -15.80
CA PHE A 79 -11.23 22.99 -16.83
C PHE A 79 -11.31 22.18 -18.13
N ASN A 80 -12.31 22.48 -18.94
CA ASN A 80 -12.61 21.72 -20.15
C ASN A 80 -11.76 22.22 -21.34
N PHE A 81 -11.07 21.29 -22.01
CA PHE A 81 -10.24 21.54 -23.19
C PHE A 81 -9.25 22.71 -23.02
N PRO A 82 -8.41 22.69 -21.97
CA PRO A 82 -7.53 23.80 -21.62
C PRO A 82 -6.52 24.09 -22.73
N HIS A 83 -6.18 25.37 -22.92
CA HIS A 83 -5.22 25.80 -23.92
C HIS A 83 -4.41 27.03 -23.48
N CYS A 84 -3.18 27.18 -23.97
CA CYS A 84 -2.34 28.37 -23.73
C CYS A 84 -2.57 29.50 -24.74
N GLY A 85 -3.65 29.42 -25.53
CA GLY A 85 -3.91 30.29 -26.67
C GLY A 85 -3.09 29.94 -27.93
N ARG A 86 -3.69 30.14 -29.12
CA ARG A 86 -3.10 29.79 -30.43
C ARG A 86 -2.59 28.33 -30.50
N LYS A 87 -1.59 28.04 -31.34
CA LYS A 87 -0.94 26.72 -31.43
C LYS A 87 0.17 26.64 -30.37
N ALA A 88 -0.11 25.98 -29.25
CA ALA A 88 0.86 25.71 -28.20
C ALA A 88 1.47 24.31 -28.34
N GLY A 89 2.77 24.19 -28.07
CA GLY A 89 3.47 22.91 -28.02
C GLY A 89 3.12 22.13 -26.74
N VAL A 90 3.38 20.83 -26.75
CA VAL A 90 3.09 19.92 -25.62
C VAL A 90 3.72 20.41 -24.31
N VAL A 91 4.95 20.95 -24.35
CA VAL A 91 5.65 21.49 -23.17
C VAL A 91 4.84 22.60 -22.49
N LYS A 92 4.35 23.58 -23.25
CA LYS A 92 3.55 24.69 -22.70
C LYS A 92 2.22 24.21 -22.11
N ASN A 93 1.58 23.23 -22.73
CA ASN A 93 0.33 22.67 -22.20
C ASN A 93 0.55 21.91 -20.89
N ARG A 94 1.69 21.23 -20.75
CA ARG A 94 2.10 20.60 -19.48
C ARG A 94 2.38 21.65 -18.41
N GLU A 95 3.07 22.74 -18.75
CA GLU A 95 3.32 23.86 -17.83
C GLU A 95 2.01 24.51 -17.35
N LEU A 96 1.08 24.79 -18.27
CA LEU A 96 -0.25 25.31 -17.92
C LEU A 96 -0.97 24.38 -16.94
N LEU A 97 -1.03 23.08 -17.24
CA LEU A 97 -1.67 22.11 -16.36
C LEU A 97 -0.95 22.01 -15.01
N ALA A 98 0.38 22.05 -15.00
CA ALA A 98 1.15 22.00 -13.76
C ALA A 98 0.79 23.18 -12.85
N CYS A 99 0.83 24.40 -13.37
CA CYS A 99 0.45 25.59 -12.60
C CYS A 99 -1.03 25.58 -12.20
N PHE A 100 -1.90 25.12 -13.09
CA PHE A 100 -3.34 24.95 -12.82
C PHE A 100 -3.59 24.01 -11.64
N PHE A 101 -3.02 22.80 -11.63
CA PHE A 101 -3.24 21.86 -10.52
C PHE A 101 -2.69 22.39 -9.20
N HIS A 102 -1.53 23.05 -9.20
CA HIS A 102 -1.01 23.72 -8.00
C HIS A 102 -1.98 24.78 -7.48
N SER A 103 -2.59 25.55 -8.38
CA SER A 103 -3.55 26.57 -8.00
C SER A 103 -4.89 25.98 -7.51
N CYS A 104 -5.35 24.86 -8.09
CA CYS A 104 -6.51 24.13 -7.58
C CYS A 104 -6.31 23.65 -6.15
N ALA A 105 -5.10 23.20 -5.80
CA ALA A 105 -4.80 22.72 -4.45
C ALA A 105 -5.00 23.80 -3.36
N GLU A 106 -5.07 25.08 -3.72
CA GLU A 106 -5.27 26.19 -2.78
C GLU A 106 -6.75 26.51 -2.51
N VAL A 107 -7.66 26.14 -3.43
CA VAL A 107 -9.09 26.55 -3.38
C VAL A 107 -10.08 25.39 -3.46
N LEU A 108 -9.60 24.16 -3.67
CA LEU A 108 -10.43 22.95 -3.69
C LEU A 108 -10.77 22.51 -2.26
N ALA A 109 -12.02 22.12 -2.02
CA ALA A 109 -12.42 21.51 -0.76
C ALA A 109 -11.63 20.22 -0.47
N GLU A 110 -11.63 19.77 0.79
CA GLU A 110 -10.89 18.56 1.21
C GLU A 110 -11.29 17.30 0.42
N GLN A 111 -12.59 17.11 0.19
CA GLN A 111 -13.15 16.01 -0.59
C GLN A 111 -13.53 16.42 -2.02
N GLY A 112 -12.98 17.55 -2.49
CA GLY A 112 -13.31 18.09 -3.80
C GLY A 112 -12.67 17.35 -4.97
N GLU A 113 -13.23 17.57 -6.16
CA GLU A 113 -12.82 16.97 -7.42
C GLU A 113 -12.33 18.03 -8.42
N VAL A 114 -11.27 17.73 -9.15
CA VAL A 114 -10.82 18.52 -10.31
C VAL A 114 -11.11 17.72 -11.57
N HIS A 115 -11.94 18.27 -12.46
CA HIS A 115 -12.31 17.66 -13.73
C HIS A 115 -11.60 18.35 -14.88
N VAL A 116 -10.91 17.56 -15.71
CA VAL A 116 -10.22 18.06 -16.90
C VAL A 116 -10.63 17.23 -18.11
N ALA A 117 -11.36 17.86 -19.03
CA ALA A 117 -11.69 17.26 -20.32
C ALA A 117 -10.57 17.50 -21.33
N LEU A 118 -10.09 16.44 -21.98
CA LEU A 118 -9.06 16.49 -23.01
C LEU A 118 -9.53 15.81 -24.30
N CYS A 119 -9.08 16.31 -25.45
CA CYS A 119 -9.32 15.64 -26.73
C CYS A 119 -8.61 14.29 -26.78
N ASN A 120 -9.12 13.40 -27.63
CA ASN A 120 -8.62 12.04 -27.78
C ASN A 120 -7.08 11.94 -27.90
N GLY A 121 -6.46 11.16 -27.02
CA GLY A 121 -5.03 10.90 -26.99
C GLY A 121 -4.20 11.97 -26.29
N GLN A 122 -4.77 13.12 -25.93
CA GLN A 122 -4.00 14.20 -25.28
C GLN A 122 -3.59 13.83 -23.86
N GLY A 123 -4.42 13.10 -23.10
CA GLY A 123 -4.12 12.73 -21.71
C GLY A 123 -2.86 11.87 -21.59
N GLY A 124 -2.69 10.91 -22.51
CA GLY A 124 -1.61 9.94 -22.50
C GLY A 124 -1.86 8.76 -21.56
N THR A 125 -3.09 8.62 -21.09
CA THR A 125 -3.53 7.56 -20.18
C THR A 125 -3.81 6.27 -20.95
N PRO A 126 -3.82 5.10 -20.29
CA PRO A 126 -4.31 3.86 -20.88
C PRO A 126 -5.78 3.91 -21.35
N ALA A 127 -6.58 4.89 -20.90
CA ALA A 127 -7.96 5.07 -21.36
C ALA A 127 -8.05 5.73 -22.75
N ASP A 128 -7.00 6.42 -23.21
CA ASP A 128 -6.96 7.08 -24.52
C ASP A 128 -6.91 6.07 -25.68
N GLN A 129 -7.65 6.34 -26.76
CA GLN A 129 -7.69 5.48 -27.96
C GLN A 129 -7.63 6.30 -29.26
N PRO A 130 -6.44 6.44 -29.89
CA PRO A 130 -5.19 5.76 -29.58
C PRO A 130 -4.42 6.41 -28.42
N ARG A 131 -3.73 5.58 -27.64
CA ARG A 131 -2.77 6.05 -26.64
C ARG A 131 -1.54 6.62 -27.33
N ARG A 132 -1.27 7.91 -27.14
CA ARG A 132 -0.05 8.56 -27.65
C ARG A 132 1.17 8.13 -26.85
N GLU A 133 2.34 8.19 -27.50
CA GLU A 133 3.63 8.04 -26.82
C GLU A 133 3.76 9.03 -25.66
N TRP A 134 4.38 8.58 -24.56
CA TRP A 134 4.47 9.34 -23.32
C TRP A 134 5.05 10.75 -23.51
N HIS A 135 6.15 10.89 -24.27
CA HIS A 135 6.77 12.20 -24.52
C HIS A 135 5.96 13.11 -25.45
N ASN A 136 4.97 12.56 -26.18
CA ASN A 136 4.11 13.28 -27.12
C ASN A 136 2.69 13.56 -26.57
N SER A 137 2.38 13.11 -25.35
CA SER A 137 1.11 13.36 -24.65
C SER A 137 1.23 14.49 -23.62
N TRP A 138 0.13 14.89 -22.99
CA TRP A 138 0.14 15.92 -21.94
C TRP A 138 0.48 15.36 -20.56
N GLN A 139 0.66 14.04 -20.44
CA GLN A 139 1.08 13.36 -19.22
C GLN A 139 0.24 13.77 -18.00
N ILE A 140 -1.08 13.90 -18.21
CA ILE A 140 -1.95 14.63 -17.26
C ILE A 140 -1.86 14.07 -15.84
N VAL A 141 -1.73 12.74 -15.68
CA VAL A 141 -1.61 12.10 -14.37
C VAL A 141 -0.28 12.44 -13.67
N ALA A 142 0.84 12.47 -14.40
CA ALA A 142 2.14 12.85 -13.82
C ALA A 142 2.20 14.35 -13.48
N VAL A 143 1.55 15.19 -14.30
CA VAL A 143 1.46 16.63 -14.05
C VAL A 143 0.59 16.91 -12.80
N ALA A 144 -0.56 16.25 -12.69
CA ALA A 144 -1.44 16.35 -11.52
C ALA A 144 -0.77 15.82 -10.25
N ALA A 145 -0.01 14.72 -10.35
CA ALA A 145 0.72 14.14 -9.23
C ALA A 145 1.74 15.11 -8.62
N GLY A 146 2.39 15.95 -9.45
CA GLY A 146 3.29 17.00 -8.97
C GLY A 146 2.63 18.05 -8.07
N ALA A 147 1.30 18.12 -8.05
CA ALA A 147 0.51 19.02 -7.20
C ALA A 147 -0.30 18.27 -6.12
N GLY A 148 0.00 17.00 -5.86
CA GLY A 148 -0.68 16.22 -4.81
C GLY A 148 -2.05 15.66 -5.21
N PHE A 149 -2.28 15.40 -6.50
CA PHE A 149 -3.51 14.81 -7.01
C PHE A 149 -3.30 13.40 -7.58
N ILE A 150 -4.27 12.53 -7.38
CA ILE A 150 -4.38 11.24 -8.07
C ILE A 150 -5.57 11.26 -9.02
N LEU A 151 -5.47 10.51 -10.13
CA LEU A 151 -6.61 10.28 -11.01
C LEU A 151 -7.54 9.27 -10.35
N SER A 152 -8.73 9.68 -9.92
CA SER A 152 -9.70 8.81 -9.26
C SER A 152 -10.74 8.22 -10.21
N ASP A 153 -11.02 8.90 -11.32
CA ASP A 153 -11.92 8.39 -12.35
C ASP A 153 -11.54 8.92 -13.74
N VAL A 154 -11.91 8.17 -14.77
CA VAL A 154 -11.80 8.59 -16.17
C VAL A 154 -12.97 8.03 -16.96
N HIS A 155 -13.66 8.89 -17.69
CA HIS A 155 -14.82 8.48 -18.47
C HIS A 155 -14.96 9.31 -19.75
N PRO A 156 -15.68 8.81 -20.77
CA PRO A 156 -15.95 9.58 -21.98
C PRO A 156 -16.60 10.94 -21.67
N PHE A 157 -16.14 11.98 -22.37
CA PHE A 157 -16.77 13.31 -22.33
C PHE A 157 -17.95 13.33 -23.30
N LYS A 158 -19.17 13.19 -22.77
CA LYS A 158 -20.41 13.06 -23.55
C LYS A 158 -21.04 14.42 -23.86
N ALA A 159 -20.41 15.20 -24.73
CA ALA A 159 -20.88 16.54 -25.11
C ALA A 159 -22.35 16.55 -25.59
N GLU A 160 -22.77 15.49 -26.29
CA GLU A 160 -24.10 15.27 -26.83
C GLU A 160 -25.20 15.15 -25.77
N THR A 161 -24.84 14.79 -24.54
CA THR A 161 -25.80 14.68 -23.42
C THR A 161 -26.04 16.01 -22.70
N ILE A 162 -25.24 17.04 -23.01
CA ILE A 162 -25.28 18.34 -22.33
C ILE A 162 -26.09 19.31 -23.17
N HIS A 163 -27.40 19.37 -22.92
CA HIS A 163 -28.32 20.21 -23.67
C HIS A 163 -27.91 21.69 -23.65
N GLY A 164 -27.66 22.25 -24.84
CA GLY A 164 -27.28 23.65 -25.02
C GLY A 164 -25.78 23.92 -24.97
N TYR A 165 -24.94 22.93 -24.67
CA TYR A 165 -23.48 23.07 -24.75
C TYR A 165 -23.01 23.19 -26.21
N LYS A 166 -22.15 24.18 -26.47
CA LYS A 166 -21.50 24.37 -27.77
C LYS A 166 -20.00 24.55 -27.58
N CYS A 167 -19.24 23.56 -28.01
CA CYS A 167 -17.78 23.61 -28.04
C CYS A 167 -17.28 24.74 -28.97
N THR A 168 -16.44 25.63 -28.45
CA THR A 168 -15.79 26.74 -29.18
C THR A 168 -14.38 26.99 -28.60
N GLY A 169 -13.57 27.82 -29.26
CA GLY A 169 -12.23 28.20 -28.79
C GLY A 169 -11.09 27.57 -29.59
N TYR A 170 -11.34 26.97 -30.77
CA TYR A 170 -10.27 26.38 -31.58
C TYR A 170 -9.21 27.43 -31.93
N ARG A 171 -8.02 27.28 -31.35
CA ARG A 171 -6.90 28.25 -31.46
C ARG A 171 -7.29 29.68 -31.09
N SER A 172 -8.11 29.84 -30.05
CA SER A 172 -8.61 31.14 -29.57
C SER A 172 -9.51 31.86 -30.59
N GLN A 173 -10.20 31.10 -31.45
CA GLN A 173 -11.20 31.62 -32.39
C GLN A 173 -12.59 31.15 -31.96
N ASP A 174 -13.64 31.87 -32.38
CA ASP A 174 -15.02 31.42 -32.24
C ASP A 174 -15.36 30.32 -33.25
N LYS A 175 -14.65 29.19 -33.14
CA LYS A 175 -14.77 28.00 -33.96
C LYS A 175 -14.76 26.75 -33.08
N SER A 176 -15.59 25.79 -33.45
CA SER A 176 -15.62 24.47 -32.82
C SER A 176 -14.40 23.63 -33.21
N PHE A 177 -14.15 22.58 -32.44
CA PHE A 177 -13.16 21.54 -32.72
C PHE A 177 -13.73 20.16 -32.38
N CYS A 178 -13.05 19.11 -32.83
CA CYS A 178 -13.49 17.74 -32.60
C CYS A 178 -13.36 17.33 -31.12
N VAL A 179 -14.48 16.91 -30.53
CA VAL A 179 -14.57 16.37 -29.17
C VAL A 179 -14.89 14.87 -29.16
N GLU A 180 -14.96 14.25 -30.34
CA GLU A 180 -15.17 12.81 -30.46
C GLU A 180 -14.00 12.04 -29.84
N GLY A 181 -14.31 11.05 -29.01
CA GLY A 181 -13.32 10.30 -28.24
C GLY A 181 -12.62 11.11 -27.13
N ALA A 182 -13.11 12.31 -26.79
CA ALA A 182 -12.60 13.06 -25.65
C ALA A 182 -12.90 12.34 -24.33
N LEU A 183 -12.00 12.52 -23.37
CA LEU A 183 -12.10 11.93 -22.03
C LEU A 183 -12.15 13.03 -20.98
N ASN A 184 -13.00 12.83 -19.98
CA ASN A 184 -13.01 13.59 -18.75
C ASN A 184 -12.19 12.85 -17.69
N HIS A 185 -11.17 13.52 -17.16
CA HIS A 185 -10.29 13.01 -16.12
C HIS A 185 -10.68 13.65 -14.79
N VAL A 186 -10.97 12.84 -13.78
CA VAL A 186 -11.37 13.30 -12.45
C VAL A 186 -10.24 13.05 -11.48
N PHE A 187 -9.77 14.12 -10.84
CA PHE A 187 -8.68 14.09 -9.89
C PHE A 187 -9.18 14.44 -8.49
N THR A 188 -8.66 13.73 -7.50
CA THR A 188 -8.90 14.00 -6.08
C THR A 188 -7.58 14.16 -5.36
N ARG A 189 -7.59 14.84 -4.22
CA ARG A 189 -6.40 15.01 -3.40
C ARG A 189 -5.84 13.65 -3.00
N SER A 190 -4.53 13.50 -3.09
CA SER A 190 -3.84 12.37 -2.47
C SER A 190 -3.74 12.58 -0.97
N THR A 191 -3.75 11.48 -0.21
CA THR A 191 -3.41 11.55 1.22
C THR A 191 -2.02 12.18 1.40
N PRO A 192 -1.84 13.15 2.32
CA PRO A 192 -0.55 13.80 2.52
C PRO A 192 0.58 12.79 2.81
N PRO A 193 1.84 13.10 2.43
CA PRO A 193 2.99 12.29 2.81
C PRO A 193 3.01 12.05 4.33
N LEU A 194 3.26 10.81 4.76
CA LEU A 194 3.40 10.52 6.18
C LEU A 194 4.72 11.13 6.67
N CYS A 195 4.63 12.13 7.55
CA CYS A 195 5.80 12.58 8.30
C CYS A 195 6.06 11.56 9.42
N LEU A 196 6.81 10.50 9.09
CA LEU A 196 7.13 9.42 10.02
C LEU A 196 8.19 9.90 11.01
N THR A 197 7.72 10.32 12.19
CA THR A 197 8.59 10.60 13.32
C THR A 197 9.05 9.29 13.95
N PRO A 198 10.27 9.23 14.53
CA PRO A 198 10.71 8.06 15.28
C PRO A 198 9.70 7.73 16.39
N VAL A 199 9.28 6.47 16.43
CA VAL A 199 8.34 5.94 17.42
C VAL A 199 9.09 5.05 18.39
N SER A 200 8.90 5.31 19.68
CA SER A 200 9.36 4.43 20.74
C SER A 200 8.25 3.46 21.13
N CYS A 201 8.58 2.19 21.21
CA CYS A 201 7.69 1.14 21.68
C CYS A 201 8.09 0.73 23.10
N ASN A 202 7.11 0.71 24.00
CA ASN A 202 7.30 0.21 25.37
C ASN A 202 6.76 -1.21 25.47
N THR A 203 7.55 -2.10 26.05
CA THR A 203 7.19 -3.51 26.26
C THR A 203 7.69 -4.02 27.61
N GLN A 204 7.13 -5.15 28.05
CA GLN A 204 7.51 -5.78 29.31
C GLN A 204 8.26 -7.09 29.00
N LEU A 205 9.48 -7.20 29.51
CA LEU A 205 10.31 -8.40 29.41
C LEU A 205 10.50 -8.96 30.83
N GLY A 206 9.75 -10.00 31.17
CA GLY A 206 9.68 -10.51 32.54
C GLY A 206 9.16 -9.45 33.52
N SER A 207 9.95 -9.10 34.53
CA SER A 207 9.62 -8.06 35.52
C SER A 207 10.03 -6.64 35.09
N GLN A 208 10.78 -6.49 34.00
CA GLN A 208 11.36 -5.21 33.59
C GLN A 208 10.52 -4.56 32.48
N LYS A 209 10.29 -3.25 32.60
CA LYS A 209 9.80 -2.42 31.51
C LYS A 209 10.99 -1.96 30.68
N VAL A 210 10.95 -2.25 29.39
CA VAL A 210 11.98 -1.89 28.43
C VAL A 210 11.36 -1.13 27.27
N SER A 211 12.14 -0.28 26.62
CA SER A 211 11.72 0.44 25.43
C SER A 211 12.69 0.20 24.28
N PHE A 212 12.20 0.35 23.06
CA PHE A 212 13.03 0.30 21.87
C PHE A 212 12.53 1.25 20.79
N GLN A 213 13.43 1.64 19.89
CA GLN A 213 13.09 2.43 18.70
C GLN A 213 12.54 1.51 17.62
N VAL A 214 11.35 1.80 17.13
CA VAL A 214 10.73 1.03 16.05
C VAL A 214 11.54 1.22 14.76
N PRO A 215 11.92 0.16 14.04
CA PRO A 215 12.56 0.28 12.74
C PRO A 215 11.74 1.19 11.81
N GLN A 216 12.40 2.16 11.16
CA GLN A 216 11.71 3.22 10.41
C GLN A 216 10.68 2.69 9.39
N VAL A 217 10.97 1.55 8.75
CA VAL A 217 10.09 0.90 7.76
C VAL A 217 8.77 0.36 8.35
N LEU A 218 8.70 0.22 9.69
CA LEU A 218 7.57 -0.33 10.44
C LEU A 218 6.78 0.74 11.22
N VAL A 219 7.23 1.99 11.26
CA VAL A 219 6.65 3.05 12.12
C VAL A 219 5.15 3.22 11.93
N ASP A 220 4.67 3.22 10.69
CA ASP A 220 3.25 3.33 10.31
C ASP A 220 2.49 2.00 10.31
N LYS A 221 3.15 0.88 10.67
CA LYS A 221 2.63 -0.48 10.49
C LYS A 221 2.60 -1.32 11.76
N ILE A 222 3.51 -1.04 12.71
CA ILE A 222 3.73 -1.89 13.88
C ILE A 222 2.49 -2.07 14.76
N ASN A 223 1.58 -1.08 14.79
CA ASN A 223 0.36 -1.13 15.58
C ASN A 223 -0.87 -0.63 14.81
N ARG A 224 -1.16 -1.26 13.67
CA ARG A 224 -2.32 -0.89 12.82
C ARG A 224 -3.66 -1.47 13.28
N GLY A 225 -3.66 -2.36 14.27
CA GLY A 225 -4.89 -2.89 14.86
C GLY A 225 -5.78 -3.70 13.90
N PHE A 226 -5.24 -4.29 12.82
CA PHE A 226 -6.08 -4.95 11.80
C PHE A 226 -6.95 -6.06 12.37
N LEU A 227 -6.49 -6.77 13.39
CA LEU A 227 -7.19 -7.87 14.04
C LEU A 227 -8.02 -7.46 15.27
N GLU A 228 -8.12 -6.15 15.59
CA GLU A 228 -8.90 -5.64 16.73
C GLU A 228 -10.40 -5.78 16.52
N VAL A 229 -11.16 -5.84 17.62
CA VAL A 229 -12.62 -6.14 17.64
C VAL A 229 -13.47 -5.07 16.94
N ASN A 230 -12.94 -3.88 16.69
CA ASN A 230 -13.58 -2.77 15.98
C ASN A 230 -13.02 -2.54 14.56
N SER A 231 -12.09 -3.38 14.09
CA SER A 231 -11.49 -3.26 12.76
C SER A 231 -12.43 -3.82 11.68
N SER A 232 -12.70 -3.06 10.62
CA SER A 232 -13.39 -3.55 9.42
C SER A 232 -12.43 -4.11 8.36
N HIS A 233 -11.16 -4.30 8.71
CA HIS A 233 -10.12 -4.68 7.76
C HIS A 233 -10.36 -6.10 7.19
N PRO A 234 -10.19 -6.34 5.87
CA PRO A 234 -10.46 -7.65 5.26
C PRO A 234 -9.65 -8.81 5.87
N VAL A 235 -8.44 -8.54 6.37
CA VAL A 235 -7.59 -9.52 7.09
C VAL A 235 -8.31 -10.08 8.32
N ARG A 236 -9.01 -9.24 9.08
CA ARG A 236 -9.79 -9.70 10.23
C ARG A 236 -11.00 -10.50 9.79
N THR A 237 -11.74 -10.04 8.79
CA THR A 237 -12.87 -10.80 8.23
C THR A 237 -12.43 -12.21 7.85
N ILE A 238 -11.28 -12.37 7.20
CA ILE A 238 -10.74 -13.68 6.84
C ILE A 238 -10.39 -14.50 8.08
N LYS A 239 -9.68 -13.93 9.06
CA LYS A 239 -9.36 -14.61 10.31
C LYS A 239 -10.61 -15.14 11.01
N GLU A 240 -11.65 -14.31 11.14
CA GLU A 240 -12.90 -14.68 11.80
C GLU A 240 -13.65 -15.78 11.05
N LYS A 241 -13.70 -15.70 9.72
CA LYS A 241 -14.37 -16.70 8.88
C LYS A 241 -13.62 -18.03 8.88
N LEU A 242 -12.29 -18.02 8.80
CA LEU A 242 -11.45 -19.22 8.98
C LEU A 242 -11.64 -19.85 10.35
N SER A 243 -11.65 -19.04 11.41
CA SER A 243 -11.89 -19.53 12.78
C SER A 243 -13.28 -20.16 12.90
N ALA A 244 -14.31 -19.53 12.34
CA ALA A 244 -15.67 -20.06 12.33
C ALA A 244 -15.76 -21.39 11.56
N GLY A 245 -15.14 -21.49 10.37
CA GLY A 245 -15.09 -22.73 9.59
C GLY A 245 -14.38 -23.86 10.35
N LEU A 246 -13.19 -23.59 10.89
CA LEU A 246 -12.42 -24.56 11.67
C LEU A 246 -13.16 -25.04 12.93
N SER A 247 -13.93 -24.16 13.59
CA SER A 247 -14.73 -24.52 14.77
C SER A 247 -15.84 -25.55 14.49
N GLN A 248 -16.20 -25.76 13.23
CA GLN A 248 -17.16 -26.80 12.84
C GLN A 248 -16.52 -28.19 12.83
N ALA A 249 -15.20 -28.27 12.64
CA ALA A 249 -14.45 -29.52 12.56
C ALA A 249 -13.64 -29.84 13.81
N PHE A 250 -13.26 -28.82 14.60
CA PHE A 250 -12.40 -28.98 15.77
C PHE A 250 -12.92 -28.17 16.96
N PRO A 251 -12.80 -28.69 18.21
CA PRO A 251 -12.87 -27.85 19.40
C PRO A 251 -11.77 -26.78 19.32
N LEU A 252 -12.16 -25.51 19.19
CA LEU A 252 -11.24 -24.41 18.88
C LEU A 252 -11.00 -23.53 20.09
N GLN A 253 -9.73 -23.29 20.42
CA GLN A 253 -9.30 -22.37 21.47
C GLN A 253 -8.45 -21.25 20.86
N ASN A 254 -8.98 -20.03 20.86
CA ASN A 254 -8.21 -18.85 20.47
C ASN A 254 -7.28 -18.47 21.62
N ILE A 255 -5.98 -18.45 21.35
CA ILE A 255 -4.99 -17.91 22.27
C ILE A 255 -4.90 -16.41 21.99
N SER A 256 -5.70 -15.64 22.74
CA SER A 256 -5.73 -14.17 22.68
C SER A 256 -4.67 -13.51 23.56
N SER A 257 -3.79 -14.30 24.19
CA SER A 257 -2.78 -13.76 25.11
C SER A 257 -1.85 -12.79 24.37
N CYS A 258 -1.37 -11.77 25.09
CA CYS A 258 -0.42 -10.79 24.60
C CYS A 258 0.91 -11.49 24.25
N LEU A 259 0.96 -12.09 23.07
CA LEU A 259 2.13 -12.79 22.56
C LEU A 259 3.29 -11.80 22.51
N PRO A 260 4.47 -12.13 23.07
CA PRO A 260 5.61 -11.22 23.11
C PRO A 260 5.92 -10.67 21.73
N LEU A 261 6.13 -9.36 21.64
CA LEU A 261 6.55 -8.72 20.39
C LEU A 261 8.04 -8.99 20.10
N LEU A 262 8.84 -9.02 21.17
CA LEU A 262 10.27 -9.29 21.14
C LEU A 262 10.57 -10.71 21.60
N LEU A 263 11.53 -11.34 20.93
CA LEU A 263 12.12 -12.61 21.32
C LEU A 263 13.60 -12.39 21.66
N GLN A 264 14.11 -13.17 22.60
CA GLN A 264 15.50 -13.12 23.04
C GLN A 264 16.31 -14.24 22.38
N GLY A 265 17.52 -13.93 21.96
CA GLY A 265 18.47 -14.90 21.41
C GLY A 265 18.46 -14.93 19.88
N HIS A 266 19.23 -15.85 19.31
CA HIS A 266 19.26 -16.03 17.86
C HIS A 266 18.17 -17.02 17.44
N PRO A 267 17.31 -16.69 16.46
CA PRO A 267 16.38 -17.66 15.91
C PRO A 267 17.17 -18.77 15.22
N SER A 268 17.04 -20.01 15.69
CA SER A 268 17.75 -21.16 15.13
C SER A 268 17.39 -21.35 13.65
N GLY A 269 18.39 -21.49 12.78
CA GLY A 269 18.19 -21.79 11.35
C GLY A 269 17.78 -20.60 10.47
N VAL A 270 17.49 -19.44 11.05
CA VAL A 270 17.06 -18.25 10.31
C VAL A 270 18.24 -17.35 9.96
N CYS A 271 18.27 -16.83 8.73
CA CYS A 271 19.26 -15.86 8.27
C CYS A 271 19.20 -14.57 9.10
N HIS A 272 20.35 -14.10 9.57
CA HIS A 272 20.45 -12.89 10.40
C HIS A 272 19.90 -11.65 9.69
N SER A 273 20.07 -11.54 8.37
CA SER A 273 19.60 -10.40 7.56
C SER A 273 18.08 -10.37 7.38
N ASP A 274 17.38 -11.50 7.55
CA ASP A 274 15.93 -11.59 7.38
C ASP A 274 15.15 -11.15 8.63
N VAL A 275 15.86 -10.76 9.70
CA VAL A 275 15.27 -10.48 11.02
C VAL A 275 15.48 -9.03 11.42
N PHE A 276 14.48 -8.43 12.06
CA PHE A 276 14.59 -7.09 12.65
C PHE A 276 15.21 -7.18 14.05
N TRP A 277 16.52 -6.97 14.14
CA TRP A 277 17.25 -6.88 15.39
C TRP A 277 16.99 -5.54 16.10
N ILE A 278 16.81 -5.61 17.42
CA ILE A 278 16.38 -4.51 18.26
C ILE A 278 17.38 -4.28 19.39
N ALA A 279 17.84 -3.04 19.50
CA ALA A 279 18.58 -2.57 20.66
C ALA A 279 17.60 -2.04 21.72
N LEU A 280 17.68 -2.60 22.94
CA LEU A 280 16.86 -2.15 24.06
C LEU A 280 17.47 -0.94 24.76
N SER A 281 16.60 -0.05 25.23
CA SER A 281 16.93 1.01 26.18
C SER A 281 16.20 0.75 27.51
N PRO A 282 16.80 1.07 28.67
CA PRO A 282 16.08 1.02 29.94
C PRO A 282 14.84 1.91 29.88
N GLY A 283 13.67 1.37 30.27
CA GLY A 283 12.46 2.19 30.36
C GLY A 283 12.57 3.18 31.52
N GLU A 284 12.31 4.47 31.27
CA GLU A 284 12.12 5.44 32.36
C GLU A 284 10.92 5.02 33.21
N ALA A 285 11.08 4.98 34.54
CA ALA A 285 9.94 4.82 35.44
C ALA A 285 8.99 6.00 35.24
N PRO A 286 7.65 5.80 35.23
CA PRO A 286 6.73 6.91 35.08
C PRO A 286 6.95 7.90 36.23
N SER A 287 7.46 9.08 35.90
CA SER A 287 7.58 10.19 36.84
C SER A 287 6.19 10.64 37.26
N THR A 288 6.03 10.93 38.55
CA THR A 288 4.74 11.27 39.17
C THR A 288 4.31 12.71 38.91
N GLU A 289 4.75 13.33 37.82
CA GLU A 289 4.41 14.71 37.46
C GLU A 289 3.81 14.75 36.05
N GLU A 290 2.49 14.61 36.00
CA GLU A 290 1.70 15.00 34.84
C GLU A 290 1.82 16.52 34.64
N THR A 291 2.76 16.93 33.79
CA THR A 291 2.69 18.21 33.11
C THR A 291 2.62 17.98 31.60
N SER A 292 1.47 18.37 31.07
CA SER A 292 1.06 18.33 29.67
C SER A 292 2.03 19.13 28.79
N GLN A 293 2.91 18.43 28.04
CA GLN A 293 3.42 18.78 26.70
C GLN A 293 4.65 17.89 26.37
N GLY A 294 4.45 16.74 25.72
CA GLY A 294 5.59 15.95 25.19
C GLY A 294 5.32 14.51 24.74
N LEU A 295 4.18 13.90 25.11
CA LEU A 295 3.97 12.45 24.95
C LEU A 295 3.15 12.05 23.71
N ALA A 296 3.54 12.48 22.50
CA ALA A 296 2.75 12.17 21.29
C ALA A 296 3.16 10.88 20.55
N ASN A 297 4.36 10.31 20.79
CA ASN A 297 4.95 9.29 19.91
C ASN A 297 5.30 7.95 20.58
N ALA A 298 4.82 7.68 21.79
CA ALA A 298 5.06 6.41 22.46
C ALA A 298 3.87 5.44 22.24
N VAL A 299 4.14 4.28 21.64
CA VAL A 299 3.14 3.22 21.49
C VAL A 299 3.26 2.25 22.67
N TRP A 300 2.13 1.99 23.33
CA TRP A 300 2.05 1.07 24.46
C TRP A 300 1.31 -0.21 24.06
N PHE A 301 1.94 -1.36 24.28
CA PHE A 301 1.28 -2.66 24.19
C PHE A 301 1.01 -3.18 25.61
N PRO A 302 -0.25 -3.53 25.97
CA PRO A 302 -0.59 -3.95 27.33
C PRO A 302 0.01 -5.33 27.71
N HIS A 303 0.23 -5.47 29.03
CA HIS A 303 0.68 -6.62 29.84
C HIS A 303 1.09 -7.92 29.13
N PHE A 304 2.41 -8.17 29.12
CA PHE A 304 3.02 -9.42 28.70
C PHE A 304 3.11 -10.41 29.88
N GLY A 305 2.72 -11.66 29.63
CA GLY A 305 2.76 -12.74 30.63
C GLY A 305 4.18 -13.13 31.05
N GLN A 306 4.32 -13.61 32.28
CA GLN A 306 5.57 -14.03 32.91
C GLN A 306 6.27 -15.17 32.16
N ASP A 307 7.52 -14.96 31.75
CA ASP A 307 8.48 -16.05 31.64
C ASP A 307 9.15 -16.26 33.00
N THR A 308 8.99 -17.45 33.55
CA THR A 308 9.67 -17.89 34.78
C THR A 308 11.10 -18.31 34.46
N ASP A 309 12.04 -17.66 35.15
CA ASP A 309 13.48 -17.91 35.17
C ASP A 309 13.89 -19.40 35.21
N ARG A 310 14.94 -19.72 34.45
CA ARG A 310 15.86 -20.81 34.81
C ARG A 310 17.28 -20.26 34.87
N ASN A 311 17.78 -20.14 36.10
CA ASN A 311 19.20 -19.95 36.42
C ASN A 311 20.02 -21.17 35.99
N VAL A 312 21.04 -20.99 35.15
CA VAL A 312 22.30 -21.76 35.18
C VAL A 312 23.44 -20.93 34.60
N GLY A 313 24.53 -20.78 35.38
CA GLY A 313 25.91 -20.68 34.87
C GLY A 313 26.52 -19.29 34.74
N GLU A 314 27.37 -18.92 35.70
CA GLU A 314 28.27 -17.76 35.62
C GLU A 314 29.27 -17.91 34.45
N GLY A 315 29.02 -17.14 33.40
CA GLY A 315 29.98 -16.76 32.37
C GLY A 315 29.60 -15.34 31.94
N TYR A 316 30.60 -14.47 31.75
CA TYR A 316 30.38 -13.07 31.33
C TYR A 316 29.27 -12.98 30.26
N PRO A 317 28.13 -12.32 30.53
CA PRO A 317 27.01 -12.37 29.60
C PRO A 317 27.39 -11.60 28.35
N SER A 318 27.40 -12.26 27.20
CA SER A 318 27.26 -11.57 25.93
C SER A 318 26.01 -10.67 25.99
N PRO A 319 26.02 -9.48 25.37
CA PRO A 319 24.86 -8.61 25.38
C PRO A 319 23.65 -9.39 24.82
N LYS A 320 22.58 -9.50 25.60
CA LYS A 320 21.36 -10.18 25.20
C LYS A 320 20.83 -9.50 23.93
N GLN A 321 20.84 -10.20 22.80
CA GLN A 321 20.26 -9.72 21.56
C GLN A 321 18.76 -9.98 21.54
N PHE A 322 18.01 -9.00 21.06
CA PHE A 322 16.56 -9.06 20.90
C PHE A 322 16.18 -8.82 19.46
N HIS A 323 15.08 -9.41 19.04
CA HIS A 323 14.52 -9.17 17.72
C HIS A 323 13.00 -9.16 17.74
N LEU A 324 12.38 -8.49 16.77
CA LEU A 324 10.94 -8.64 16.54
C LEU A 324 10.64 -10.08 16.11
N ARG A 325 9.51 -10.63 16.57
CA ARG A 325 9.12 -11.99 16.21
C ARG A 325 8.94 -12.13 14.69
N PRO A 326 9.63 -13.07 14.02
CA PRO A 326 9.43 -13.29 12.60
C PRO A 326 8.34 -14.33 12.30
N SER A 327 7.93 -15.11 13.30
CA SER A 327 6.81 -16.05 13.26
C SER A 327 6.24 -16.22 14.67
N LEU A 328 5.00 -16.68 14.75
CA LEU A 328 4.33 -17.15 15.96
C LEU A 328 4.78 -18.57 16.35
N LEU A 329 5.47 -19.31 15.46
CA LEU A 329 5.89 -20.70 15.69
C LEU A 329 6.82 -20.87 16.91
N PRO A 330 7.87 -20.05 17.12
CA PRO A 330 8.72 -20.19 18.31
C PRO A 330 7.95 -20.06 19.63
N GLN A 331 6.89 -19.26 19.64
CA GLN A 331 6.05 -19.05 20.82
C GLN A 331 5.14 -20.25 21.05
N ALA A 332 4.56 -20.81 19.99
CA ALA A 332 3.84 -22.08 20.06
C ALA A 332 4.74 -23.20 20.57
N GLN A 333 5.96 -23.34 20.06
CA GLN A 333 6.94 -24.33 20.52
C GLN A 333 7.27 -24.19 22.01
N ALA A 334 7.47 -22.96 22.50
CA ALA A 334 7.67 -22.71 23.92
C ALA A 334 6.45 -23.12 24.78
N MET A 335 5.23 -22.88 24.28
CA MET A 335 4.00 -23.30 24.94
C MET A 335 3.81 -24.83 24.90
N ILE A 336 4.22 -25.50 23.82
CA ILE A 336 4.21 -26.97 23.66
C ILE A 336 5.13 -27.60 24.71
N GLN A 337 6.34 -27.08 24.86
CA GLN A 337 7.31 -27.57 25.85
C GLN A 337 6.83 -27.39 27.30
N LYS A 338 6.01 -26.35 27.56
CA LYS A 338 5.37 -26.10 28.86
C LYS A 338 4.12 -26.96 29.10
N GLY A 339 3.69 -27.77 28.11
CA GLY A 339 2.51 -28.63 28.21
C GLY A 339 1.18 -27.86 28.17
N ALA A 340 1.16 -26.69 27.52
CA ALA A 340 0.00 -25.79 27.51
C ALA A 340 -1.12 -26.22 26.54
N PHE A 341 -0.89 -27.22 25.68
CA PHE A 341 -1.84 -27.65 24.66
C PHE A 341 -2.51 -28.98 25.04
N SER A 342 -3.85 -29.00 25.07
CA SER A 342 -4.63 -30.23 25.25
C SER A 342 -4.72 -31.04 23.94
N PRO A 343 -4.54 -32.38 23.98
CA PRO A 343 -4.77 -33.24 22.82
C PRO A 343 -6.18 -33.06 22.24
N GLY A 344 -6.28 -33.05 20.91
CA GLY A 344 -7.55 -32.94 20.19
C GLY A 344 -8.23 -31.56 20.19
N THR A 345 -7.66 -30.54 20.84
CA THR A 345 -8.14 -29.15 20.78
C THR A 345 -7.28 -28.33 19.81
N LEU A 346 -7.89 -27.70 18.82
CA LEU A 346 -7.21 -26.83 17.87
C LEU A 346 -6.95 -25.47 18.49
N HIS A 347 -5.68 -25.13 18.68
CA HIS A 347 -5.29 -23.85 19.24
C HIS A 347 -4.91 -22.89 18.12
N VAL A 348 -5.42 -21.67 18.21
CA VAL A 348 -5.25 -20.64 17.18
C VAL A 348 -4.51 -19.46 17.78
N LEU A 349 -3.34 -19.16 17.23
CA LEU A 349 -2.58 -17.94 17.51
C LEU A 349 -2.72 -17.04 16.28
N SER A 350 -2.89 -15.73 16.49
CA SER A 350 -2.89 -14.78 15.37
C SER A 350 -2.30 -13.45 15.78
N GLY A 351 -1.52 -12.84 14.89
CA GLY A 351 -0.91 -11.55 15.17
C GLY A 351 0.07 -11.11 14.09
N PRO A 352 0.55 -9.86 14.18
CA PRO A 352 1.57 -9.37 13.26
C PRO A 352 2.91 -10.06 13.52
N VAL A 353 3.63 -10.36 12.44
CA VAL A 353 4.99 -10.87 12.43
C VAL A 353 5.85 -10.01 11.50
N PHE A 354 7.17 -9.98 11.75
CA PHE A 354 8.07 -9.00 11.17
C PHE A 354 9.29 -9.67 10.55
N ARG A 355 9.48 -9.49 9.24
CA ARG A 355 10.57 -10.10 8.47
C ARG A 355 11.20 -9.04 7.58
N GLN A 356 12.52 -8.97 7.50
CA GLN A 356 13.14 -8.26 6.39
C GLN A 356 12.95 -9.12 5.13
N CYS A 357 12.67 -8.48 4.00
CA CYS A 357 12.32 -9.20 2.77
C CYS A 357 12.66 -8.37 1.55
N ARG A 358 12.54 -8.94 0.35
CA ARG A 358 12.75 -8.21 -0.90
C ARG A 358 11.49 -7.41 -1.22
N ILE A 359 11.65 -6.35 -2.00
CA ILE A 359 10.54 -5.51 -2.47
C ILE A 359 9.91 -6.21 -3.67
N THR A 360 8.70 -6.71 -3.46
CA THR A 360 7.81 -7.19 -4.51
C THR A 360 6.38 -6.74 -4.17
N PRO A 361 5.45 -6.73 -5.15
CA PRO A 361 4.04 -6.46 -4.87
C PRO A 361 3.37 -7.44 -3.89
N HIS A 362 4.01 -8.57 -3.56
CA HIS A 362 3.47 -9.62 -2.68
C HIS A 362 4.32 -9.83 -1.41
N SER A 363 5.26 -8.92 -1.11
CA SER A 363 6.21 -9.07 -0.01
C SER A 363 6.30 -7.80 0.82
N MET A 364 5.89 -7.91 2.08
CA MET A 364 5.85 -6.81 3.04
C MET A 364 6.66 -7.15 4.29
N PRO A 365 7.36 -6.20 4.91
CA PRO A 365 8.17 -6.48 6.10
C PRO A 365 7.33 -6.79 7.35
N VAL A 366 6.01 -6.68 7.25
CA VAL A 366 5.04 -6.99 8.29
C VAL A 366 3.78 -7.55 7.65
N PHE A 367 3.23 -8.59 8.26
CA PHE A 367 1.97 -9.23 7.85
C PHE A 367 1.35 -9.96 9.05
N HIS A 368 0.09 -10.39 8.92
CA HIS A 368 -0.59 -11.16 9.96
C HIS A 368 -0.48 -12.67 9.68
N GLU A 369 0.08 -13.39 10.65
CA GLU A 369 0.13 -14.84 10.65
C GLU A 369 -1.05 -15.40 11.45
N MET A 370 -1.69 -16.45 10.97
CA MET A 370 -2.59 -17.31 11.73
C MET A 370 -1.93 -18.69 11.85
N LEU A 371 -1.50 -19.03 13.06
CA LEU A 371 -0.88 -20.31 13.37
C LEU A 371 -1.88 -21.22 14.06
N LEU A 372 -2.13 -22.36 13.44
CA LEU A 372 -2.97 -23.45 13.93
C LEU A 372 -2.08 -24.53 14.54
N VAL A 373 -2.35 -24.95 15.77
CA VAL A 373 -1.57 -25.97 16.48
C VAL A 373 -2.50 -27.03 17.04
N LEU A 374 -2.21 -28.30 16.75
CA LEU A 374 -2.95 -29.44 17.26
C LEU A 374 -1.99 -30.54 17.71
N THR A 375 -2.29 -31.13 18.87
CA THR A 375 -1.61 -32.35 19.33
C THR A 375 -2.48 -33.56 19.02
N VAL A 376 -1.96 -34.52 18.26
CA VAL A 376 -2.67 -35.71 17.77
C VAL A 376 -1.91 -36.99 18.10
N SER A 377 -2.59 -38.14 18.04
CA SER A 377 -1.94 -39.45 18.18
C SER A 377 -1.03 -39.74 16.99
N ARG A 378 0.14 -40.32 17.25
CA ARG A 378 1.10 -40.73 16.22
C ARG A 378 0.43 -41.66 15.20
N GLY A 379 0.68 -41.42 13.92
CA GLY A 379 0.06 -42.13 12.79
C GLY A 379 -1.24 -41.51 12.27
N THR A 380 -1.74 -40.43 12.89
CA THR A 380 -2.95 -39.71 12.43
C THR A 380 -2.65 -38.33 11.84
N GLU A 381 -1.38 -37.97 11.71
CA GLU A 381 -0.90 -36.63 11.31
C GLU A 381 -1.42 -36.25 9.92
N ASN A 382 -1.27 -37.13 8.93
CA ASN A 382 -1.68 -36.88 7.55
C ASN A 382 -3.20 -36.69 7.42
N SER A 383 -3.99 -37.49 8.16
CA SER A 383 -5.44 -37.34 8.19
C SER A 383 -5.85 -36.00 8.82
N CYS A 384 -5.17 -35.60 9.90
CA CYS A 384 -5.37 -34.30 10.52
C CYS A 384 -5.05 -33.14 9.56
N ILE A 385 -3.90 -33.19 8.88
CA ILE A 385 -3.49 -32.17 7.91
C ILE A 385 -4.52 -32.06 6.79
N GLN A 386 -4.99 -33.20 6.27
CA GLN A 386 -6.01 -33.21 5.22
C GLN A 386 -7.32 -32.57 5.70
N MET A 387 -7.77 -32.87 6.93
CA MET A 387 -8.97 -32.24 7.50
C MET A 387 -8.82 -30.73 7.70
N LEU A 388 -7.66 -30.27 8.19
CA LEU A 388 -7.36 -28.84 8.36
C LEU A 388 -7.43 -28.11 7.01
N VAL A 389 -6.76 -28.67 6.01
CA VAL A 389 -6.67 -28.06 4.68
C VAL A 389 -8.02 -28.06 3.97
N GLU A 390 -8.78 -29.16 4.03
CA GLU A 390 -10.12 -29.20 3.42
C GLU A 390 -11.07 -28.18 4.08
N ASN A 391 -10.95 -27.93 5.39
CA ASN A 391 -11.69 -26.84 6.05
C ASN A 391 -11.24 -25.45 5.58
N ILE A 392 -9.93 -25.21 5.49
CA ILE A 392 -9.39 -23.95 4.96
C ILE A 392 -9.86 -23.73 3.53
N LYS A 393 -9.84 -24.79 2.72
CA LYS A 393 -10.29 -24.80 1.32
C LYS A 393 -11.77 -24.52 1.17
N ALA A 394 -12.62 -25.22 1.94
CA ALA A 394 -14.06 -25.00 1.93
C ALA A 394 -14.40 -23.56 2.34
N THR A 395 -13.77 -23.07 3.41
CA THR A 395 -14.00 -21.71 3.91
C THR A 395 -13.56 -20.65 2.92
N THR A 396 -12.35 -20.79 2.35
CA THR A 396 -11.82 -19.84 1.36
C THR A 396 -12.64 -19.85 0.07
N SER A 397 -13.12 -21.02 -0.35
CA SER A 397 -14.01 -21.15 -1.51
C SER A 397 -15.35 -20.44 -1.28
N ALA A 398 -15.93 -20.58 -0.08
CA ALA A 398 -17.15 -19.88 0.30
C ALA A 398 -16.95 -18.36 0.36
N LEU A 399 -15.82 -17.89 0.88
CA LEU A 399 -15.46 -16.47 0.91
C LEU A 399 -15.32 -15.90 -0.50
N HIS A 400 -14.63 -16.60 -1.39
CA HIS A 400 -14.43 -16.12 -2.75
C HIS A 400 -15.73 -16.12 -3.57
N GLN A 401 -16.60 -17.13 -3.42
CA GLN A 401 -17.90 -17.16 -4.11
C GLN A 401 -18.77 -15.94 -3.78
N ALA A 402 -18.64 -15.38 -2.58
CA ALA A 402 -19.32 -14.15 -2.21
C ALA A 402 -18.73 -12.89 -2.88
N VAL A 403 -17.49 -12.96 -3.35
CA VAL A 403 -16.72 -11.82 -3.88
C VAL A 403 -16.65 -11.82 -5.40
N SER A 404 -16.49 -12.99 -6.03
CA SER A 404 -16.25 -13.17 -7.46
C SER A 404 -16.86 -14.47 -7.99
N GLY A 405 -17.20 -14.47 -9.28
CA GLY A 405 -17.73 -15.65 -9.98
C GLY A 405 -16.67 -16.67 -10.43
N VAL A 406 -15.38 -16.36 -10.30
CA VAL A 406 -14.28 -17.30 -10.58
C VAL A 406 -14.13 -18.27 -9.39
N LYS A 407 -13.79 -19.54 -9.62
CA LYS A 407 -13.60 -20.50 -8.53
C LYS A 407 -12.13 -20.53 -8.11
N PRO A 408 -11.77 -20.19 -6.86
CA PRO A 408 -10.41 -20.35 -6.39
C PRO A 408 -10.09 -21.84 -6.29
N SER A 409 -8.83 -22.19 -6.54
CA SER A 409 -8.32 -23.55 -6.34
C SER A 409 -7.29 -23.52 -5.23
N ILE A 410 -7.60 -24.15 -4.10
CA ILE A 410 -6.60 -24.42 -3.06
C ILE A 410 -6.04 -25.82 -3.30
N SER A 411 -4.72 -25.88 -3.40
CA SER A 411 -3.95 -27.10 -3.59
C SER A 411 -2.95 -27.30 -2.45
N LEU A 412 -2.72 -28.57 -2.11
CA LEU A 412 -1.56 -28.98 -1.31
C LEU A 412 -0.47 -29.40 -2.27
N GLN A 413 0.73 -28.88 -2.05
CA GLN A 413 1.92 -29.28 -2.78
C GLN A 413 2.93 -29.83 -1.78
N GLU A 414 3.44 -31.03 -2.03
CA GLU A 414 4.49 -31.62 -1.21
C GLU A 414 5.77 -30.79 -1.32
N ALA A 415 6.49 -30.60 -0.22
CA ALA A 415 7.68 -29.77 -0.22
C ALA A 415 8.74 -30.20 -1.25
N ALA A 416 8.87 -31.50 -1.50
CA ALA A 416 9.79 -32.07 -2.50
C ALA A 416 9.41 -31.74 -3.97
N SER A 417 8.15 -31.39 -4.21
CA SER A 417 7.60 -31.06 -5.55
C SER A 417 7.53 -29.56 -5.83
N PHE A 418 7.84 -28.73 -4.83
CA PHE A 418 7.69 -27.29 -4.94
C PHE A 418 8.81 -26.69 -5.80
N GLY A 419 8.47 -25.78 -6.71
CA GLY A 419 9.39 -25.22 -7.70
C GLY A 419 10.62 -24.52 -7.09
N ALA A 420 11.67 -24.34 -7.90
CA ALA A 420 12.95 -23.78 -7.45
C ALA A 420 12.88 -22.30 -6.99
N GLU A 421 11.93 -21.52 -7.52
CA GLU A 421 11.70 -20.13 -7.09
C GLU A 421 10.62 -20.08 -6.01
N LEU A 422 11.06 -20.01 -4.76
CA LEU A 422 10.19 -19.81 -3.61
C LEU A 422 9.80 -18.34 -3.48
N SER A 423 8.53 -18.07 -3.15
CA SER A 423 8.12 -16.75 -2.64
C SER A 423 8.89 -16.40 -1.36
N ASP A 424 9.07 -15.11 -1.04
CA ASP A 424 9.72 -14.66 0.20
C ASP A 424 9.11 -15.32 1.45
N PHE A 425 7.78 -15.51 1.46
CA PHE A 425 7.09 -16.21 2.55
C PHE A 425 7.53 -17.68 2.64
N ALA A 426 7.45 -18.43 1.53
CA ALA A 426 7.83 -19.84 1.48
C ALA A 426 9.31 -20.05 1.79
N ALA A 427 10.18 -19.21 1.23
CA ALA A 427 11.62 -19.25 1.47
C ALA A 427 11.96 -19.05 2.95
N PHE A 428 11.31 -18.08 3.62
CA PHE A 428 11.49 -17.88 5.05
C PHE A 428 10.94 -19.04 5.88
N GLU A 429 9.76 -19.56 5.53
CA GLU A 429 9.20 -20.72 6.22
C GLU A 429 10.16 -21.94 6.15
N CYS A 430 10.83 -22.19 5.03
CA CYS A 430 11.81 -23.29 4.95
C CYS A 430 12.95 -23.16 5.99
N GLN A 431 13.28 -21.95 6.45
CA GLN A 431 14.31 -21.71 7.46
C GLN A 431 13.85 -22.08 8.88
N LEU A 432 12.55 -22.10 9.14
CA LEU A 432 11.98 -22.39 10.47
C LEU A 432 11.92 -23.88 10.80
N GLY A 433 12.16 -24.75 9.83
CA GLY A 433 12.17 -26.20 10.00
C GLY A 433 11.64 -26.95 8.79
N GLU A 434 11.50 -28.26 8.92
CA GLU A 434 10.99 -29.12 7.85
C GLU A 434 9.50 -28.84 7.57
N ILE A 435 9.19 -28.59 6.29
CA ILE A 435 7.83 -28.38 5.79
C ILE A 435 7.36 -29.69 5.19
N GLN A 436 6.15 -30.11 5.53
CA GLN A 436 5.52 -31.25 4.85
C GLN A 436 4.82 -30.80 3.57
N HIS A 437 3.97 -29.79 3.65
CA HIS A 437 3.21 -29.30 2.52
C HIS A 437 3.14 -27.77 2.47
N PHE A 438 3.11 -27.23 1.26
CA PHE A 438 2.72 -25.86 0.98
C PHE A 438 1.22 -25.80 0.68
N ILE A 439 0.55 -24.82 1.28
CA ILE A 439 -0.85 -24.47 1.01
C ILE A 439 -0.83 -23.36 -0.03
N CYS A 440 -1.29 -23.66 -1.24
CA CYS A 440 -1.27 -22.71 -2.35
C CYS A 440 -2.68 -22.30 -2.73
N LEU A 441 -2.86 -21.01 -3.03
CA LEU A 441 -4.10 -20.46 -3.54
C LEU A 441 -3.87 -20.01 -4.98
N GLY A 442 -4.48 -20.73 -5.92
CA GLY A 442 -4.52 -20.42 -7.34
C GLY A 442 -5.94 -20.12 -7.83
N THR A 443 -6.05 -19.97 -9.14
CA THR A 443 -7.33 -19.77 -9.85
C THR A 443 -7.44 -20.80 -10.95
N ASP A 444 -8.62 -21.35 -11.22
CA ASP A 444 -8.79 -22.18 -12.43
C ASP A 444 -8.56 -21.30 -13.70
N PRO A 445 -7.58 -21.60 -14.58
CA PRO A 445 -6.89 -22.89 -14.79
C PRO A 445 -5.43 -23.01 -14.29
N ASP A 446 -4.89 -22.04 -13.55
CA ASP A 446 -3.58 -22.12 -12.89
C ASP A 446 -3.70 -22.43 -11.37
N PRO A 447 -3.76 -23.72 -10.98
CA PRO A 447 -3.90 -24.14 -9.60
C PRO A 447 -2.60 -24.10 -8.79
N SER A 448 -1.46 -23.80 -9.43
CA SER A 448 -0.15 -23.75 -8.75
C SER A 448 -0.07 -22.53 -7.82
N GLY A 449 -0.60 -21.39 -8.26
CA GLY A 449 -0.99 -20.27 -7.42
C GLY A 449 0.13 -19.67 -6.55
N SER A 450 -0.27 -18.87 -5.57
CA SER A 450 0.63 -18.29 -4.57
C SER A 450 0.64 -19.14 -3.30
N CYS A 451 1.81 -19.39 -2.73
CA CYS A 451 1.94 -20.02 -1.42
C CYS A 451 1.39 -19.09 -0.33
N VAL A 452 0.30 -19.49 0.31
CA VAL A 452 -0.38 -18.72 1.37
C VAL A 452 -0.20 -19.34 2.75
N GLY A 453 0.41 -20.52 2.83
CA GLY A 453 0.65 -21.19 4.10
C GLY A 453 1.49 -22.45 3.99
N VAL A 454 1.85 -23.02 5.13
CA VAL A 454 2.66 -24.24 5.24
C VAL A 454 2.13 -25.15 6.34
N THR A 455 2.35 -26.46 6.21
CA THR A 455 2.05 -27.45 7.26
C THR A 455 3.31 -28.16 7.72
N ARG A 456 3.37 -28.49 9.01
CA ARG A 456 4.50 -29.15 9.66
C ARG A 456 4.02 -30.21 10.63
N THR A 457 4.88 -31.21 10.82
CA THR A 457 4.80 -32.14 11.94
C THR A 457 6.08 -32.08 12.74
N ALA A 458 5.97 -32.00 14.05
CA ALA A 458 7.12 -32.06 14.94
C ALA A 458 7.02 -33.32 15.82
N PRO A 459 7.62 -34.45 15.38
CA PRO A 459 7.53 -35.72 16.11
C PRO A 459 8.36 -35.74 17.39
N ASP A 460 9.32 -34.81 17.55
CA ASP A 460 10.31 -34.77 18.64
C ASP A 460 10.09 -33.61 19.63
N GLU A 461 9.08 -32.75 19.41
CA GLU A 461 8.79 -31.60 20.28
C GLU A 461 8.06 -31.99 21.58
N LEU A 462 7.47 -33.17 21.62
CA LEU A 462 6.76 -33.70 22.78
C LEU A 462 7.63 -34.74 23.50
N LYS A 463 7.59 -34.73 24.83
CA LYS A 463 8.21 -35.78 25.65
C LYS A 463 7.52 -37.14 25.52
N SER A 464 6.29 -37.18 25.01
CA SER A 464 5.52 -38.39 24.80
C SER A 464 5.84 -39.00 23.43
N SER A 465 6.15 -40.30 23.39
CA SER A 465 6.34 -41.02 22.13
C SER A 465 5.03 -41.29 21.37
N GLU A 466 3.86 -41.14 22.02
CA GLU A 466 2.55 -41.48 21.45
C GLU A 466 1.86 -40.31 20.75
N LEU A 467 2.31 -39.07 20.99
CA LEU A 467 1.70 -37.86 20.47
C LEU A 467 2.65 -37.14 19.52
N VAL A 468 2.08 -36.45 18.54
CA VAL A 468 2.80 -35.61 17.57
C VAL A 468 2.09 -34.27 17.45
N VAL A 469 2.86 -33.19 17.31
CA VAL A 469 2.31 -31.86 17.02
C VAL A 469 2.17 -31.71 15.52
N VAL A 470 0.96 -31.33 15.08
CA VAL A 470 0.67 -30.84 13.73
C VAL A 470 0.46 -29.33 13.84
N SER A 471 1.11 -28.58 12.95
CA SER A 471 0.88 -27.14 12.85
C SER A 471 0.64 -26.70 11.41
N ALA A 472 -0.16 -25.65 11.23
CA ALA A 472 -0.32 -24.97 9.95
C ALA A 472 -0.19 -23.46 10.15
N SER A 473 0.71 -22.82 9.39
CA SER A 473 0.87 -21.37 9.36
C SER A 473 0.22 -20.81 8.11
N LEU A 474 -0.58 -19.75 8.25
CA LEU A 474 -1.27 -19.05 7.16
C LEU A 474 -0.90 -17.57 7.16
N ASN A 475 -0.60 -17.03 5.99
CA ASN A 475 -0.43 -15.61 5.76
C ASN A 475 -1.79 -14.97 5.42
N LEU A 476 -2.42 -14.34 6.42
CA LEU A 476 -3.76 -13.78 6.29
C LEU A 476 -3.82 -12.59 5.32
N ASP A 477 -2.74 -11.84 5.22
CA ASP A 477 -2.64 -10.70 4.33
C ASP A 477 -2.58 -11.14 2.86
N LEU A 478 -1.78 -12.17 2.52
CA LEU A 478 -1.79 -12.77 1.17
C LEU A 478 -3.15 -13.33 0.81
N LEU A 479 -3.81 -14.02 1.74
CA LEU A 479 -5.17 -14.49 1.54
C LEU A 479 -6.12 -13.32 1.26
N ALA A 480 -6.00 -12.21 2.00
CA ALA A 480 -6.81 -11.01 1.78
C ALA A 480 -6.57 -10.40 0.40
N MET A 481 -5.31 -10.29 -0.02
CA MET A 481 -4.97 -9.76 -1.32
C MET A 481 -5.60 -10.58 -2.45
N LEU A 482 -5.40 -11.90 -2.42
CA LEU A 482 -5.88 -12.81 -3.45
C LEU A 482 -7.41 -12.86 -3.51
N LEU A 483 -8.08 -12.94 -2.35
CA LEU A 483 -9.54 -12.99 -2.28
C LEU A 483 -10.22 -11.67 -2.67
N CYS A 484 -9.59 -10.53 -2.38
CA CYS A 484 -10.15 -9.21 -2.67
C CYS A 484 -9.66 -8.63 -4.00
N GLY A 485 -8.82 -9.34 -4.76
CA GLY A 485 -8.27 -8.84 -6.03
C GLY A 485 -7.33 -7.64 -5.87
N ILE A 486 -6.58 -7.58 -4.78
CA ILE A 486 -5.58 -6.54 -4.53
C ILE A 486 -4.24 -7.00 -5.10
N SER A 487 -3.73 -6.29 -6.12
CA SER A 487 -2.51 -6.66 -6.84
C SER A 487 -1.21 -6.13 -6.23
N ASP A 488 -1.31 -5.20 -5.27
CA ASP A 488 -0.17 -4.56 -4.62
C ASP A 488 -0.40 -4.53 -3.11
N TRP A 489 0.47 -5.20 -2.37
CA TRP A 489 0.37 -5.32 -0.91
C TRP A 489 0.31 -3.98 -0.20
N ARG A 490 1.01 -2.96 -0.73
CA ARG A 490 1.04 -1.63 -0.12
C ARG A 490 -0.36 -1.02 -0.04
N MET A 491 -1.25 -1.38 -0.97
CA MET A 491 -2.66 -0.99 -0.93
C MET A 491 -3.41 -1.62 0.26
N LEU A 492 -3.14 -2.88 0.60
CA LEU A 492 -3.73 -3.52 1.80
C LEU A 492 -3.34 -2.76 3.08
N TRP A 493 -2.16 -2.15 3.11
CA TRP A 493 -1.64 -1.41 4.26
C TRP A 493 -1.86 0.10 4.21
N THR A 494 -2.56 0.62 3.19
CA THR A 494 -2.82 2.06 3.07
C THR A 494 -3.63 2.59 4.25
N SER A 495 -3.35 3.82 4.67
CA SER A 495 -4.17 4.56 5.64
C SER A 495 -5.29 5.36 4.97
N ASP A 496 -5.37 5.32 3.63
CA ASP A 496 -6.39 6.04 2.88
C ASP A 496 -7.79 5.46 3.17
N ARG A 497 -8.71 6.33 3.61
CA ARG A 497 -10.06 5.92 4.00
C ARG A 497 -10.85 5.34 2.84
N ARG A 498 -10.53 5.70 1.59
CA ARG A 498 -11.18 5.16 0.38
C ARG A 498 -10.94 3.67 0.19
N PHE A 499 -9.87 3.11 0.78
CA PHE A 499 -9.65 1.67 0.83
C PHE A 499 -10.66 1.01 1.79
N LEU A 500 -10.64 1.41 3.07
CA LEU A 500 -11.47 0.79 4.11
C LEU A 500 -12.97 0.95 3.85
N GLN A 501 -13.40 2.06 3.24
CA GLN A 501 -14.81 2.28 2.85
C GLN A 501 -15.34 1.24 1.86
N GLN A 502 -14.48 0.49 1.17
CA GLN A 502 -14.88 -0.58 0.26
C GLN A 502 -15.17 -1.91 0.98
N PHE A 503 -14.81 -2.03 2.26
CA PHE A 503 -14.95 -3.26 3.06
C PHE A 503 -15.84 -3.00 4.28
N PRO A 504 -17.17 -3.20 4.16
CA PRO A 504 -18.06 -3.21 5.31
C PRO A 504 -17.70 -4.33 6.29
N GLU A 505 -18.05 -4.15 7.55
CA GLU A 505 -17.75 -5.11 8.61
C GLU A 505 -18.30 -6.51 8.29
N GLY A 506 -17.43 -7.52 8.35
CA GLY A 506 -17.79 -8.92 8.13
C GLY A 506 -18.00 -9.34 6.67
N GLU A 507 -17.86 -8.42 5.70
CA GLU A 507 -18.01 -8.69 4.27
C GLU A 507 -16.68 -8.50 3.51
N LEU A 508 -16.39 -9.41 2.58
CA LEU A 508 -15.31 -9.24 1.60
C LEU A 508 -15.90 -8.73 0.29
N ARG A 509 -15.13 -7.92 -0.44
CA ARG A 509 -15.50 -7.38 -1.76
C ARG A 509 -14.28 -7.30 -2.65
N LEU A 510 -14.49 -7.27 -3.97
CA LEU A 510 -13.42 -6.96 -4.90
C LEU A 510 -13.03 -5.50 -4.73
N PHE A 511 -11.74 -5.28 -4.47
CA PHE A 511 -11.15 -3.97 -4.39
C PHE A 511 -11.22 -3.27 -5.75
N LYS A 512 -11.66 -2.02 -5.74
CA LYS A 512 -11.60 -1.11 -6.87
C LYS A 512 -10.57 -0.03 -6.59
N SER A 513 -9.59 0.10 -7.48
CA SER A 513 -8.58 1.15 -7.32
C SER A 513 -9.21 2.53 -7.36
N PHE A 514 -8.85 3.37 -6.39
CA PHE A 514 -9.17 4.80 -6.35
C PHE A 514 -8.00 5.66 -6.87
N SER A 515 -6.89 5.04 -7.27
CA SER A 515 -5.73 5.68 -7.91
C SER A 515 -5.47 5.01 -9.25
N LEU A 516 -5.94 5.64 -10.32
CA LEU A 516 -5.88 5.13 -11.67
C LEU A 516 -4.59 5.57 -12.35
N TYR A 517 -3.90 4.62 -12.98
CA TYR A 517 -2.71 4.85 -13.80
C TYR A 517 -1.60 5.66 -13.10
N PRO A 518 -1.21 5.31 -11.85
CA PRO A 518 -0.20 6.08 -11.12
C PRO A 518 1.10 6.17 -11.94
N PRO A 519 1.76 7.34 -11.96
CA PRO A 519 2.99 7.52 -12.72
C PRO A 519 4.09 6.60 -12.18
N SER A 520 4.95 6.14 -13.09
CA SER A 520 6.08 5.27 -12.76
C SER A 520 7.38 5.93 -13.20
N TYR A 521 8.35 5.98 -12.28
CA TYR A 521 9.66 6.57 -12.50
C TYR A 521 10.73 5.51 -12.31
N VAL A 522 11.57 5.32 -13.33
CA VAL A 522 12.56 4.25 -13.38
C VAL A 522 13.95 4.87 -13.32
N HIS A 523 14.76 4.38 -12.37
CA HIS A 523 16.14 4.80 -12.21
C HIS A 523 17.05 3.57 -12.09
N ASP A 524 18.21 3.62 -12.74
CA ASP A 524 19.24 2.60 -12.58
C ASP A 524 20.30 3.10 -11.58
N VAL A 525 20.82 2.21 -10.74
CA VAL A 525 21.89 2.47 -9.79
C VAL A 525 22.97 1.40 -9.94
N SER A 526 24.20 1.84 -10.20
CA SER A 526 25.37 0.97 -10.33
C SER A 526 26.38 1.26 -9.24
N PHE A 527 27.00 0.21 -8.72
CA PHE A 527 28.01 0.33 -7.66
C PHE A 527 28.93 -0.88 -7.62
N TRP A 528 30.12 -0.68 -7.08
CA TRP A 528 31.07 -1.72 -6.71
C TRP A 528 30.74 -2.24 -5.30
N VAL A 529 30.72 -3.57 -5.16
CA VAL A 529 30.55 -4.27 -3.89
C VAL A 529 31.90 -4.28 -3.14
N PRO A 530 31.91 -4.20 -1.79
CA PRO A 530 33.12 -4.41 -0.99
C PRO A 530 33.83 -5.73 -1.31
N ASP A 531 35.17 -5.72 -1.29
CA ASP A 531 35.97 -6.88 -1.63
C ASP A 531 35.85 -7.96 -0.55
N GLY A 532 35.56 -9.21 -0.95
CA GLY A 532 35.51 -10.36 -0.04
C GLY A 532 34.20 -10.55 0.72
N GLU A 533 33.19 -9.69 0.50
CA GLU A 533 31.89 -9.78 1.16
C GLU A 533 30.77 -10.19 0.19
N GLU A 534 29.84 -11.04 0.67
CA GLU A 534 28.58 -11.24 -0.03
C GLU A 534 27.72 -9.98 0.07
N PHE A 535 27.00 -9.65 -1.00
CA PHE A 535 26.19 -8.45 -1.02
C PHE A 535 24.85 -8.76 -0.36
N ASP A 536 24.57 -8.09 0.76
CA ASP A 536 23.30 -8.21 1.45
C ASP A 536 22.18 -7.48 0.66
N GLU A 537 21.57 -8.23 -0.25
CA GLU A 537 20.47 -7.75 -1.07
C GLU A 537 19.24 -7.40 -0.21
N VAL A 538 18.98 -8.12 0.88
CA VAL A 538 17.84 -7.82 1.78
C VAL A 538 18.05 -6.47 2.45
N ALA A 539 19.26 -6.17 2.94
CA ALA A 539 19.60 -4.86 3.49
C ALA A 539 19.45 -3.73 2.45
N PHE A 540 19.86 -3.96 1.19
CA PHE A 540 19.64 -3.01 0.08
C PHE A 540 18.15 -2.70 -0.14
N HIS A 541 17.29 -3.73 -0.15
CA HIS A 541 15.85 -3.56 -0.26
C HIS A 541 15.24 -2.87 0.98
N THR A 542 15.72 -3.19 2.19
CA THR A 542 15.30 -2.52 3.43
C THR A 542 15.64 -1.02 3.42
N LEU A 543 16.82 -0.65 2.94
CA LEU A 543 17.22 0.76 2.75
C LEU A 543 16.32 1.45 1.72
N ALA A 544 16.02 0.80 0.60
CA ALA A 544 15.13 1.36 -0.41
C ALA A 544 13.72 1.64 0.15
N ARG A 545 13.16 0.73 0.95
CA ARG A 545 11.88 0.96 1.67
C ARG A 545 11.97 2.16 2.59
N ARG A 546 13.04 2.24 3.39
CA ARG A 546 13.27 3.34 4.35
C ARG A 546 13.34 4.71 3.67
N VAL A 547 14.12 4.83 2.61
CA VAL A 547 14.34 6.11 1.92
C VAL A 547 13.12 6.54 1.13
N SER A 548 12.43 5.59 0.50
CA SER A 548 11.29 5.89 -0.37
C SER A 548 9.97 6.00 0.38
N GLY A 549 9.88 5.53 1.63
CA GLY A 549 8.60 5.48 2.35
C GLY A 549 7.59 4.56 1.66
N GLU A 550 8.03 3.36 1.26
CA GLU A 550 7.24 2.36 0.48
C GLU A 550 6.89 2.78 -0.96
N MET A 551 7.51 3.83 -1.53
CA MET A 551 7.23 4.26 -2.90
C MET A 551 7.93 3.41 -3.98
N VAL A 552 8.87 2.55 -3.60
CA VAL A 552 9.50 1.59 -4.54
C VAL A 552 8.60 0.37 -4.69
N VAL A 553 8.18 0.06 -5.92
CA VAL A 553 7.35 -1.11 -6.26
C VAL A 553 8.18 -2.32 -6.69
N SER A 554 9.37 -2.07 -7.24
CA SER A 554 10.23 -3.13 -7.76
C SER A 554 11.69 -2.70 -7.78
N ILE A 555 12.56 -3.65 -7.45
CA ILE A 555 14.00 -3.58 -7.62
C ILE A 555 14.43 -4.84 -8.39
N GLN A 556 15.20 -4.66 -9.44
CA GLN A 556 15.62 -5.77 -10.32
C GLN A 556 17.10 -5.67 -10.61
N LEU A 557 17.86 -6.73 -10.36
CA LEU A 557 19.24 -6.84 -10.83
C LEU A 557 19.24 -6.87 -12.36
N ARG A 558 19.93 -5.92 -12.99
CA ARG A 558 20.04 -5.77 -14.44
C ARG A 558 21.35 -6.29 -14.98
N ASP A 559 22.43 -6.09 -14.24
CA ASP A 559 23.76 -6.48 -14.66
C ASP A 559 24.63 -6.82 -13.44
N SER A 560 25.50 -7.82 -13.62
CA SER A 560 26.52 -8.23 -12.66
C SER A 560 27.82 -8.39 -13.44
N PHE A 561 28.78 -7.51 -13.14
CA PHE A 561 30.05 -7.44 -13.84
C PHE A 561 31.20 -7.72 -12.87
N GLN A 562 32.14 -8.57 -13.28
CA GLN A 562 33.38 -8.79 -12.54
C GLN A 562 34.55 -8.23 -13.32
N GLN A 563 35.30 -7.31 -12.71
CA GLN A 563 36.45 -6.66 -13.34
C GLN A 563 37.60 -7.67 -13.53
N PRO A 564 38.08 -7.86 -14.76
CA PRO A 564 39.25 -8.71 -15.02
C PRO A 564 40.49 -8.18 -14.28
N GLY A 565 41.28 -9.08 -13.70
CA GLY A 565 42.53 -8.77 -13.02
C GLY A 565 42.39 -8.36 -11.55
N THR A 566 41.41 -7.53 -11.20
CA THR A 566 41.16 -7.12 -9.80
C THR A 566 40.14 -8.00 -9.09
N GLY A 567 39.26 -8.68 -9.84
CA GLY A 567 38.19 -9.52 -9.28
C GLY A 567 37.02 -8.74 -8.68
N ARG A 568 37.07 -7.40 -8.69
CA ARG A 568 36.04 -6.52 -8.12
C ARG A 568 34.70 -6.75 -8.80
N ARG A 569 33.63 -6.86 -8.02
CA ARG A 569 32.27 -7.08 -8.51
C ARG A 569 31.48 -5.77 -8.53
N SER A 570 30.83 -5.48 -9.65
CA SER A 570 29.89 -4.38 -9.83
C SER A 570 28.49 -4.95 -10.05
N LEU A 571 27.50 -4.33 -9.43
CA LEU A 571 26.09 -4.65 -9.62
C LEU A 571 25.36 -3.42 -10.19
N CYS A 572 24.39 -3.64 -11.07
CA CYS A 572 23.48 -2.61 -11.55
C CYS A 572 22.04 -3.04 -11.26
N TYR A 573 21.33 -2.24 -10.46
CA TYR A 573 19.94 -2.46 -10.13
C TYR A 573 19.05 -1.41 -10.80
N ARG A 574 17.91 -1.85 -11.32
CA ARG A 574 16.81 -0.98 -11.72
C ARG A 574 15.81 -0.84 -10.60
N VAL A 575 15.56 0.40 -10.17
CA VAL A 575 14.60 0.76 -9.13
C VAL A 575 13.41 1.45 -9.78
N THR A 576 12.21 0.96 -9.50
CA THR A 576 10.96 1.54 -10.00
C THR A 576 10.19 2.18 -8.85
N PHE A 577 10.00 3.50 -8.93
CA PHE A 577 9.22 4.29 -8.00
C PHE A 577 7.81 4.48 -8.56
N GLN A 578 6.81 4.09 -7.77
CA GLN A 578 5.39 4.24 -8.09
C GLN A 578 4.59 4.09 -6.81
N SER A 579 3.75 5.08 -6.49
CA SER A 579 2.78 4.97 -5.41
C SER A 579 1.51 4.25 -5.88
N CYS A 580 0.93 3.42 -5.02
CA CYS A 580 -0.35 2.76 -5.30
C CYS A 580 -1.57 3.58 -4.83
N ASP A 581 -1.40 4.47 -3.86
CA ASP A 581 -2.48 5.16 -3.13
C ASP A 581 -2.31 6.69 -3.06
N ARG A 582 -1.15 7.23 -3.45
CA ARG A 582 -0.81 8.66 -3.35
C ARG A 582 -0.28 9.22 -4.66
N ALA A 583 -0.21 10.55 -4.70
CA ALA A 583 0.49 11.25 -5.75
C ALA A 583 2.01 11.08 -5.53
N LEU A 584 2.72 10.80 -6.61
CA LEU A 584 4.18 10.80 -6.64
C LEU A 584 4.63 11.63 -7.84
N GLY A 585 5.29 12.76 -7.58
CA GLY A 585 5.85 13.62 -8.61
C GLY A 585 7.21 13.12 -9.12
N CYS A 586 7.56 13.49 -10.35
CA CYS A 586 8.86 13.19 -10.96
C CYS A 586 10.04 13.73 -10.13
N ARG A 587 9.88 14.95 -9.60
CA ARG A 587 10.89 15.60 -8.76
C ARG A 587 11.08 14.83 -7.45
N GLU A 588 10.00 14.44 -6.79
CA GLU A 588 10.04 13.69 -5.53
C GLU A 588 10.71 12.33 -5.72
N ALA A 589 10.38 11.60 -6.79
CA ALA A 589 11.03 10.34 -7.12
C ALA A 589 12.54 10.51 -7.38
N ALA A 590 12.95 11.56 -8.08
CA ALA A 590 14.36 11.87 -8.31
C ALA A 590 15.10 12.21 -7.01
N GLU A 591 14.48 12.98 -6.10
CA GLU A 591 15.03 13.29 -4.77
C GLU A 591 15.19 12.01 -3.91
N MET A 592 14.20 11.11 -3.93
CA MET A 592 14.30 9.79 -3.28
C MET A 592 15.45 8.96 -3.85
N GLN A 593 15.62 8.94 -5.18
CA GLN A 593 16.70 8.21 -5.83
C GLN A 593 18.09 8.75 -5.44
N LEU A 594 18.25 10.08 -5.35
CA LEU A 594 19.52 10.68 -4.92
C LEU A 594 19.84 10.31 -3.47
N ARG A 595 18.87 10.44 -2.56
CA ARG A 595 19.02 10.02 -1.17
C ARG A 595 19.34 8.53 -1.07
N PHE A 596 18.70 7.69 -1.89
CA PHE A 596 18.95 6.25 -1.87
C PHE A 596 20.40 5.91 -2.23
N ARG A 597 20.98 6.61 -3.21
CA ARG A 597 22.40 6.46 -3.59
C ARG A 597 23.35 6.81 -2.44
N GLU A 598 23.07 7.88 -1.71
CA GLU A 598 23.87 8.28 -0.55
C GLU A 598 23.78 7.23 0.57
N GLU A 599 22.58 6.74 0.85
CA GLU A 599 22.28 5.82 1.94
C GLU A 599 22.90 4.44 1.73
N ILE A 600 22.88 3.91 0.49
CA ILE A 600 23.54 2.63 0.19
C ILE A 600 25.06 2.73 0.32
N GLN A 601 25.66 3.86 -0.07
CA GLN A 601 27.10 4.08 0.09
C GLN A 601 27.49 4.14 1.57
N GLN A 602 26.69 4.82 2.39
CA GLN A 602 26.95 4.96 3.82
C GLN A 602 26.74 3.66 4.61
N HIS A 603 25.67 2.91 4.31
CA HIS A 603 25.25 1.77 5.14
C HIS A 603 25.71 0.42 4.61
N LEU A 604 25.95 0.27 3.31
CA LEU A 604 26.41 -0.99 2.70
C LEU A 604 27.87 -0.93 2.25
N GLY A 605 28.57 0.19 2.47
CA GLY A 605 29.97 0.36 2.09
C GLY A 605 30.25 0.29 0.58
N VAL A 606 29.20 0.35 -0.26
CA VAL A 606 29.35 0.26 -1.71
C VAL A 606 29.96 1.53 -2.30
N THR A 607 30.67 1.41 -3.41
CA THR A 607 31.19 2.57 -4.15
C THR A 607 30.37 2.82 -5.40
N LEU A 608 29.62 3.92 -5.45
CA LEU A 608 28.80 4.30 -6.60
C LEU A 608 29.62 4.39 -7.90
N ARG A 609 29.02 3.96 -9.01
CA ARG A 609 29.61 3.95 -10.36
C ARG A 609 28.79 4.79 -11.34
#